data_AF-E9S7X9-F1
#
_entry.id   AF-E9S7X9-F1
#
_cell.length_a   1.000
_cell.length_b   1.000
_cell.length_c   1.000
_cell.angle_alpha   90.00
_cell.angle_beta   90.00
_cell.angle_gamma   90.00
#
_symmetry.space_group_name_H-M   'P 1'
#
loop_
_entity.id
_entity.type
_entity.pdbx_description
1 polymer ?
#
loop_
_entity_poly.entity_id
_entity_poly.type
_entity_poly.pdbx_seq_one_letter_code
_entity_poly.pdbx_strand_id
1 'polypeptide(L)'
;MEKNEPAGRITERTDMSGKKIAKDVLLAAEISVFYVSSVFLSKIITDAFGLAAAFIYILFISALYGLALISDDKIEWLVKWGLSIPISRLVLQYFISADYSVRALNLIFPNYGRETAGGNFTGFFLIVILSVNCLIAAVIALVTDREKQQTAKRSQLIVTSFFAAVIIAVVLILESMFPSYEHISAHM
;
A
#
# COMPACT_ATOMS: atom_id res chain seq x y z
N MET A 1 -1.31 -26.78 46.48
CA MET A 1 -2.53 -26.20 45.89
C MET A 1 -2.19 -25.77 44.48
N GLU A 2 -2.34 -26.69 43.54
CA GLU A 2 -2.09 -26.45 42.12
C GLU A 2 -3.34 -25.77 41.55
N LYS A 3 -3.19 -24.50 41.16
CA LYS A 3 -4.29 -23.66 40.70
C LYS A 3 -4.64 -24.10 39.27
N ASN A 4 -5.56 -25.03 39.13
CA ASN A 4 -6.17 -25.39 37.85
C ASN A 4 -6.84 -24.14 37.25
N GLU A 5 -6.13 -23.44 36.35
CA GLU A 5 -6.75 -22.44 35.50
C GLU A 5 -7.72 -23.16 34.54
N PRO A 6 -9.00 -22.75 34.47
CA PRO A 6 -9.98 -23.44 33.66
C PRO A 6 -9.60 -23.33 32.18
N ALA A 7 -9.38 -24.48 31.53
CA ALA A 7 -8.93 -24.59 30.15
C ALA A 7 -9.70 -23.70 29.16
N GLY A 8 -10.99 -23.44 29.40
CA GLY A 8 -11.82 -22.53 28.59
C GLY A 8 -11.34 -21.07 28.57
N ARG A 9 -10.69 -20.59 29.63
CA ARG A 9 -10.17 -19.22 29.72
C ARG A 9 -8.86 -19.04 28.94
N ILE A 10 -8.13 -20.14 28.72
CA ILE A 10 -6.89 -20.16 27.94
C ILE A 10 -7.23 -20.17 26.44
N THR A 11 -8.17 -21.02 26.01
CA THR A 11 -8.62 -21.09 24.61
C THR A 11 -9.27 -19.79 24.13
N GLU A 12 -10.11 -19.17 24.96
CA GLU A 12 -10.77 -17.90 24.63
C GLU A 12 -9.75 -16.73 24.55
N ARG A 13 -8.72 -16.73 25.41
CA ARG A 13 -7.64 -15.75 25.37
C ARG A 13 -6.71 -15.95 24.16
N THR A 14 -6.46 -17.20 23.74
CA THR A 14 -5.69 -17.49 22.52
C THR A 14 -6.45 -17.15 21.23
N ASP A 15 -7.77 -17.36 21.19
CA ASP A 15 -8.61 -17.01 20.03
C ASP A 15 -8.75 -15.48 19.87
N MET A 16 -8.95 -14.76 20.98
CA MET A 16 -8.93 -13.28 20.95
C MET A 16 -7.55 -12.71 20.56
N SER A 17 -6.46 -13.35 20.98
CA SER A 17 -5.10 -12.95 20.59
C SER A 17 -4.84 -13.21 19.10
N GLY A 18 -5.27 -14.36 18.57
CA GLY A 18 -5.09 -14.71 17.16
C GLY A 18 -5.86 -13.79 16.22
N LYS A 19 -7.12 -13.48 16.55
CA LYS A 19 -7.96 -12.54 15.77
C LYS A 19 -7.37 -11.13 15.73
N LYS A 20 -6.78 -10.66 16.84
CA LYS A 20 -6.12 -9.36 16.90
C LYS A 20 -4.87 -9.32 16.00
N ILE A 21 -4.01 -10.34 16.10
CA ILE A 21 -2.80 -10.44 15.27
C ILE A 21 -3.17 -10.50 13.78
N ALA A 22 -4.15 -11.32 13.40
CA ALA A 22 -4.59 -11.43 12.01
C ALA A 22 -5.10 -10.09 11.46
N LYS A 23 -5.85 -9.32 12.26
CA LYS A 23 -6.31 -7.98 11.90
C LYS A 23 -5.16 -6.99 11.73
N ASP A 24 -4.16 -7.03 12.61
CA ASP A 24 -2.99 -6.15 12.53
C ASP A 24 -2.14 -6.47 11.30
N VAL A 25 -1.99 -7.75 10.96
CA VAL A 25 -1.31 -8.20 9.74
C VAL A 25 -2.08 -7.76 8.49
N LEU A 26 -3.40 -7.92 8.48
CA LEU A 26 -4.23 -7.50 7.35
C LEU A 26 -4.13 -6.00 7.10
N LEU A 27 -4.23 -5.19 8.15
CA LEU A 27 -4.09 -3.74 8.05
C LEU A 27 -2.69 -3.32 7.62
N ALA A 28 -1.65 -4.00 8.13
CA ALA A 28 -0.28 -3.78 7.64
C ALA A 28 -0.13 -4.12 6.16
N ALA A 29 -0.78 -5.19 5.69
CA ALA A 29 -0.79 -5.55 4.28
C ALA A 29 -1.55 -4.53 3.42
N GLU A 30 -2.68 -3.98 3.89
CA GLU A 30 -3.39 -2.89 3.20
C GLU A 30 -2.50 -1.65 3.04
N ILE A 31 -1.79 -1.25 4.10
CA ILE A 31 -0.83 -0.14 4.09
C ILE A 31 0.26 -0.38 3.03
N SER A 32 0.77 -1.61 2.96
CA SER A 32 1.77 -2.00 1.95
C SER A 32 1.20 -1.97 0.53
N VAL A 33 -0.02 -2.47 0.34
CA VAL A 33 -0.70 -2.44 -0.97
C VAL A 33 -0.86 -1.01 -1.46
N PHE A 34 -1.29 -0.07 -0.60
CA PHE A 34 -1.39 1.34 -0.96
C PHE A 34 -0.04 1.91 -1.36
N TYR A 35 0.98 1.76 -0.51
CA TYR A 35 2.29 2.32 -0.77
C TYR A 35 2.88 1.79 -2.08
N VAL A 36 2.94 0.46 -2.23
CA VAL A 36 3.59 -0.18 -3.37
C VAL A 36 2.84 0.05 -4.67
N SER A 37 1.51 -0.03 -4.66
CA SER A 37 0.72 0.22 -5.87
C SER A 37 0.86 1.66 -6.33
N SER A 38 0.95 2.62 -5.40
CA SER A 38 1.11 4.03 -5.74
C SER A 38 2.48 4.40 -6.28
N VAL A 39 3.52 3.68 -5.89
CA VAL A 39 4.85 3.80 -6.52
C VAL A 39 4.75 3.55 -8.03
N PHE A 40 3.97 2.56 -8.45
CA PHE A 40 3.86 2.21 -9.87
C PHE A 40 2.77 3.01 -10.60
N LEU A 41 1.61 3.20 -9.97
CA LEU A 41 0.49 3.91 -10.59
C LEU A 41 0.80 5.41 -10.78
N SER A 42 1.62 6.00 -9.90
CA SER A 42 2.06 7.40 -10.07
C SER A 42 2.84 7.62 -11.36
N LYS A 43 3.63 6.64 -11.82
CA LYS A 43 4.30 6.69 -13.11
C LYS A 43 3.30 6.68 -14.27
N ILE A 44 2.36 5.73 -14.25
CA ILE A 44 1.31 5.62 -15.27
C ILE A 44 0.48 6.91 -15.34
N ILE A 45 0.10 7.47 -14.20
CA ILE A 45 -0.67 8.71 -14.13
C ILE A 45 0.16 9.89 -14.65
N THR A 46 1.46 9.93 -14.35
CA THR A 46 2.34 11.00 -14.84
C THR A 46 2.42 10.98 -16.35
N ASP A 47 2.56 9.80 -16.96
CA ASP A 47 2.66 9.68 -18.42
C ASP A 47 1.30 9.89 -19.11
N ALA A 48 0.19 9.45 -18.49
CA ALA A 48 -1.14 9.56 -19.09
C ALA A 48 -1.83 10.92 -18.88
N PHE A 49 -1.65 11.53 -17.71
CA PHE A 49 -2.40 12.72 -17.28
C PHE A 49 -1.49 13.88 -16.83
N GLY A 50 -0.17 13.68 -16.86
CA GLY A 50 0.82 14.68 -16.50
C GLY A 50 1.16 14.71 -15.00
N LEU A 51 2.23 15.43 -14.69
CA LEU A 51 2.81 15.50 -13.35
C LEU A 51 1.85 16.06 -12.29
N ALA A 52 1.01 17.04 -12.64
CA ALA A 52 0.04 17.64 -11.71
C ALA A 52 -1.00 16.62 -11.22
N ALA A 53 -1.51 15.76 -12.12
CA ALA A 53 -2.42 14.69 -11.75
C ALA A 53 -1.75 13.66 -10.83
N ALA A 54 -0.48 13.35 -11.08
CA ALA A 54 0.30 12.46 -10.22
C ALA A 54 0.48 13.02 -8.80
N PHE A 55 0.68 14.34 -8.65
CA PHE A 55 0.72 14.99 -7.34
C PHE A 55 -0.60 14.87 -6.58
N ILE A 56 -1.74 15.14 -7.24
CA ILE A 56 -3.07 14.98 -6.62
C ILE A 56 -3.27 13.54 -6.15
N TYR A 57 -2.91 12.57 -7.00
CA TYR A 57 -2.98 11.16 -6.67
C TYR A 57 -2.11 10.80 -5.45
N ILE A 58 -0.85 11.26 -5.40
CA ILE A 58 0.06 10.99 -4.27
C ILE A 58 -0.49 11.56 -2.97
N LEU A 59 -1.07 12.77 -2.99
CA LEU A 59 -1.68 13.37 -1.80
C LEU A 59 -2.88 12.55 -1.30
N PHE A 60 -3.75 12.12 -2.23
CA PHE A 60 -4.89 11.28 -1.90
C PHE A 60 -4.48 9.95 -1.26
N ILE A 61 -3.51 9.26 -1.86
CA ILE A 61 -2.98 8.00 -1.32
C ILE A 61 -2.31 8.22 0.04
N SER A 62 -1.56 9.31 0.21
CA SER A 62 -0.90 9.59 1.49
C SER A 62 -1.91 9.80 2.61
N ALA A 63 -3.06 10.43 2.30
CA ALA A 63 -4.17 10.53 3.24
C ALA A 63 -4.79 9.17 3.58
N LEU A 64 -5.00 8.29 2.57
CA LEU A 64 -5.46 6.92 2.81
C LEU A 64 -4.47 6.09 3.64
N TYR A 65 -3.17 6.28 3.41
CA TYR A 65 -2.10 5.66 4.17
C TYR A 65 -2.14 6.08 5.65
N GLY A 66 -2.27 7.39 5.91
CA GLY A 66 -2.46 7.91 7.27
C GLY A 66 -3.74 7.41 7.93
N LEU A 67 -4.85 7.34 7.18
CA LEU A 67 -6.12 6.80 7.66
C LEU A 67 -5.98 5.33 8.06
N ALA A 68 -5.30 4.52 7.25
CA ALA A 68 -5.04 3.11 7.52
C ALA A 68 -4.17 2.87 8.77
N LEU A 69 -3.35 3.86 9.15
CA LEU A 69 -2.53 3.81 10.36
C LEU A 69 -3.28 4.20 11.65
N ILE A 70 -4.50 4.71 11.57
CA ILE A 70 -5.26 5.05 12.79
C ILE A 70 -5.43 3.80 13.67
N SER A 71 -5.14 3.96 14.96
CA SER A 71 -5.01 2.87 15.92
C SER A 71 -5.40 3.34 17.33
N ASP A 72 -5.89 2.44 18.18
CA ASP A 72 -6.28 2.82 19.56
C ASP A 72 -5.03 2.97 20.45
N ASP A 73 -4.05 2.10 20.20
CA ASP A 73 -2.79 2.04 20.92
C ASP A 73 -1.61 2.42 20.04
N LYS A 74 -0.63 3.10 20.65
CA LYS A 74 0.66 3.43 20.03
C LYS A 74 1.45 2.17 19.64
N ILE A 75 1.31 1.10 20.42
CA ILE A 75 1.94 -0.18 20.13
C ILE A 75 1.32 -0.79 18.87
N GLU A 76 -0.02 -0.81 18.77
CA GLU A 76 -0.72 -1.31 17.59
C GLU A 76 -0.40 -0.46 16.34
N TRP A 77 -0.25 0.86 16.50
CA TRP A 77 0.25 1.75 15.44
C TRP A 77 1.66 1.34 14.99
N LEU A 78 2.59 1.14 15.94
CA LEU A 78 3.97 0.76 15.66
C LEU A 78 4.07 -0.61 14.99
N VAL A 79 3.24 -1.56 15.40
CA VAL A 79 3.18 -2.90 14.80
C VAL A 79 2.68 -2.81 13.36
N LYS A 80 1.60 -2.07 13.10
CA LYS A 80 1.07 -1.88 11.73
C LYS A 80 2.10 -1.21 10.83
N TRP A 81 2.67 -0.09 11.30
CA TRP A 81 3.66 0.65 10.54
C TRP A 81 4.92 -0.17 10.30
N GLY A 82 5.48 -0.78 11.37
CA GLY A 82 6.69 -1.58 11.32
C GLY A 82 6.55 -2.84 10.45
N LEU A 83 5.40 -3.53 10.50
CA LEU A 83 5.12 -4.71 9.68
C LEU A 83 4.85 -4.34 8.22
N SER A 84 4.31 -3.14 7.95
CA SER A 84 4.09 -2.68 6.58
C SER A 84 5.39 -2.46 5.80
N ILE A 85 6.51 -2.15 6.46
CA ILE A 85 7.81 -1.92 5.81
C ILE A 85 8.34 -3.19 5.12
N PRO A 86 8.53 -4.34 5.80
CA PRO A 86 9.03 -5.56 5.17
C PRO A 86 8.04 -6.11 4.14
N ILE A 87 6.72 -6.03 4.40
CA ILE A 87 5.71 -6.46 3.42
C ILE A 87 5.83 -5.60 2.15
N SER A 88 5.91 -4.27 2.30
CA SER A 88 6.09 -3.37 1.15
C SER A 88 7.35 -3.68 0.37
N ARG A 89 8.46 -4.00 1.06
CA ARG A 89 9.73 -4.33 0.40
C ARG A 89 9.63 -5.60 -0.45
N LEU A 90 8.94 -6.64 0.04
CA LEU A 90 8.73 -7.89 -0.67
C LEU A 90 7.86 -7.68 -1.90
N VAL A 91 6.73 -6.99 -1.75
CA VAL A 91 5.82 -6.70 -2.87
C VAL A 91 6.52 -5.82 -3.90
N LEU A 92 7.22 -4.76 -3.48
CA LEU A 92 7.97 -3.90 -4.40
C LEU A 92 9.01 -4.70 -5.20
N GLN A 93 9.71 -5.64 -4.56
CA GLN A 93 10.69 -6.50 -5.24
C GLN A 93 10.05 -7.38 -6.31
N TYR A 94 8.87 -7.94 -6.03
CA TYR A 94 8.11 -8.71 -7.02
C TYR A 94 7.77 -7.85 -8.24
N PHE A 95 7.21 -6.66 -8.04
CA PHE A 95 6.81 -5.79 -9.14
C PHE A 95 8.00 -5.25 -9.96
N ILE A 96 9.13 -4.95 -9.31
CA ILE A 96 10.38 -4.58 -10.02
C ILE A 96 10.87 -5.74 -10.86
N SER A 97 10.91 -6.95 -10.29
CA SER A 97 11.38 -8.15 -11.01
C SER A 97 10.48 -8.54 -12.18
N ALA A 98 9.19 -8.17 -12.11
CA ALA A 98 8.22 -8.39 -13.16
C ALA A 98 8.15 -7.26 -14.22
N ASP A 99 8.99 -6.21 -14.08
CA ASP A 99 8.93 -4.96 -14.85
C ASP A 99 7.50 -4.44 -15.04
N TYR A 100 6.73 -4.50 -13.96
CA TYR A 100 5.29 -4.29 -13.98
C TYR A 100 4.92 -2.94 -14.60
N SER A 101 5.62 -1.85 -14.24
CA SER A 101 5.37 -0.51 -14.79
C SER A 101 5.60 -0.45 -16.29
N VAL A 102 6.67 -1.06 -16.78
CA VAL A 102 7.01 -1.05 -18.20
C VAL A 102 5.97 -1.85 -18.99
N ARG A 103 5.59 -3.03 -18.50
CA ARG A 103 4.53 -3.86 -19.11
C ARG A 103 3.19 -3.13 -19.12
N ALA A 104 2.83 -2.46 -18.03
CA ALA A 104 1.60 -1.68 -17.93
C ALA A 104 1.60 -0.45 -18.86
N LEU A 105 2.72 0.27 -18.95
CA LEU A 105 2.85 1.41 -19.85
C LEU A 105 2.77 0.98 -21.31
N ASN A 106 3.39 -0.15 -21.68
CA ASN A 106 3.29 -0.68 -23.05
C ASN A 106 1.90 -1.25 -23.38
N LEU A 107 1.11 -1.65 -22.38
CA LEU A 107 -0.30 -2.02 -22.58
C LEU A 107 -1.17 -0.78 -22.88
N ILE A 108 -0.92 0.34 -22.19
CA ILE A 108 -1.69 1.57 -22.34
C ILE A 108 -1.24 2.38 -23.56
N PHE A 109 0.07 2.42 -23.81
CA PHE A 109 0.73 3.17 -24.87
C PHE A 109 1.52 2.22 -25.77
N PRO A 110 0.97 1.84 -26.94
CA PRO A 110 1.67 0.99 -27.89
C PRO A 110 3.01 1.64 -28.31
N ASN A 111 4.10 0.88 -28.27
CA ASN A 111 5.47 1.34 -28.56
C ASN A 111 6.09 2.31 -27.54
N TYR A 112 5.60 2.35 -26.30
CA TYR A 112 6.25 3.13 -25.23
C TYR A 112 7.71 2.71 -25.02
N GLY A 113 8.02 1.42 -25.14
CA GLY A 113 9.37 0.90 -24.94
C GLY A 113 9.77 0.97 -23.47
N ARG A 114 10.95 1.52 -23.18
CA ARG A 114 11.44 1.72 -21.81
C ARG A 114 11.55 3.20 -21.47
N GLU A 115 11.41 3.49 -20.17
CA GLU A 115 11.51 4.84 -19.63
C GLU A 115 12.86 5.49 -20.01
N THR A 116 12.80 6.76 -20.45
CA THR A 116 14.01 7.57 -20.66
C THR A 116 14.70 7.89 -19.33
N ALA A 117 15.95 8.39 -19.38
CA ALA A 117 16.65 8.83 -18.17
C ALA A 117 15.86 9.90 -17.37
N GLY A 118 15.14 10.80 -18.07
CA GLY A 118 14.27 11.80 -17.45
C GLY A 118 13.00 11.20 -16.82
N GLY A 119 12.41 10.18 -17.46
CA GLY A 119 11.28 9.43 -16.91
C GLY A 119 11.65 8.70 -15.62
N ASN A 120 12.79 8.02 -15.62
CA ASN A 120 13.32 7.35 -14.43
C ASN A 120 13.60 8.34 -13.28
N PHE A 121 14.19 9.50 -13.58
CA PHE A 121 14.43 10.54 -12.57
C PHE A 121 13.12 11.08 -11.99
N THR A 122 12.13 11.36 -12.84
CA THR A 122 10.81 11.83 -12.41
C THR A 122 10.11 10.80 -11.52
N GLY A 123 10.16 9.52 -11.91
CA GLY A 123 9.63 8.42 -11.11
C GLY A 123 10.31 8.32 -9.73
N PHE A 124 11.63 8.41 -9.68
CA PHE A 124 12.36 8.43 -8.40
C PHE A 124 11.97 9.62 -7.52
N PHE A 125 11.86 10.81 -8.11
CA PHE A 125 11.47 12.02 -7.40
C PHE A 125 10.06 11.90 -6.78
N LEU A 126 9.10 11.34 -7.53
CA LEU A 126 7.74 11.09 -7.04
C LEU A 126 7.72 10.07 -5.89
N ILE A 127 8.56 9.03 -5.93
CA ILE A 127 8.70 8.06 -4.84
C ILE A 127 9.20 8.72 -3.55
N VAL A 128 10.17 9.64 -3.65
CA VAL A 128 10.66 10.41 -2.50
C VAL A 128 9.54 11.25 -1.91
N ILE A 129 8.79 11.98 -2.74
CA ILE A 129 7.66 12.80 -2.30
C ILE A 129 6.57 11.95 -1.64
N LEU A 130 6.20 10.82 -2.24
CA LEU A 130 5.23 9.88 -1.66
C LEU A 130 5.70 9.39 -0.28
N SER A 131 6.96 9.01 -0.16
CA SER A 131 7.53 8.51 1.10
C SER A 131 7.51 9.56 2.20
N VAL A 132 7.86 10.81 1.88
CA VAL A 132 7.78 11.93 2.82
C VAL A 132 6.33 12.21 3.24
N ASN A 133 5.39 12.24 2.30
CA ASN A 133 3.98 12.46 2.62
C ASN A 133 3.37 11.33 3.46
N CYS A 134 3.69 10.07 3.15
CA CYS A 134 3.29 8.91 3.97
C CYS A 134 3.86 9.01 5.39
N LEU A 135 5.11 9.46 5.55
CA LEU A 135 5.71 9.67 6.87
C LEU A 135 5.00 10.79 7.65
N ILE A 136 4.72 11.92 7.00
CA ILE A 136 3.95 13.02 7.61
C ILE A 136 2.56 12.53 8.02
N ALA A 137 1.85 11.81 7.14
CA ALA A 137 0.54 11.25 7.43
C ALA A 137 0.57 10.25 8.58
N ALA A 138 1.64 9.42 8.65
CA ALA A 138 1.87 8.50 9.75
C ALA A 138 2.06 9.24 11.09
N VAL A 139 2.87 10.30 11.12
CA VAL A 139 3.08 11.14 12.31
C VAL A 139 1.78 11.82 12.72
N ILE A 140 1.02 12.38 11.78
CA ILE A 140 -0.30 12.99 12.05
C ILE A 140 -1.23 11.95 12.68
N ALA A 141 -1.30 10.74 12.10
CA ALA A 141 -2.10 9.65 12.64
C ALA A 141 -1.65 9.26 14.06
N LEU A 142 -0.36 9.37 14.39
CA LEU A 142 0.15 9.07 15.73
C LEU A 142 -0.20 10.13 16.78
N VAL A 143 -0.24 11.41 16.40
CA VAL A 143 -0.44 12.54 17.33
C VAL A 143 -1.90 13.01 17.43
N THR A 144 -2.77 12.58 16.52
CA THR A 144 -4.19 12.98 16.50
C THR A 144 -4.94 12.45 17.72
N ASP A 145 -5.82 13.27 18.30
CA ASP A 145 -6.63 12.92 19.47
C ASP A 145 -7.50 11.68 19.27
N ARG A 146 -7.62 10.88 20.34
CA ARG A 146 -8.35 9.60 20.35
C ARG A 146 -9.84 9.75 20.03
N GLU A 147 -10.51 10.82 20.47
CA GLU A 147 -11.93 11.06 20.15
C GLU A 147 -12.16 11.26 18.65
N LYS A 148 -11.28 12.01 17.98
CA LYS A 148 -11.32 12.22 16.52
C LYS A 148 -11.01 10.92 15.77
N GLN A 149 -10.09 10.11 16.31
CA GLN A 149 -9.75 8.81 15.75
C GLN A 149 -10.88 7.79 15.86
N GLN A 150 -11.66 7.79 16.94
CA GLN A 150 -12.75 6.82 17.15
C GLN A 150 -13.85 6.95 16.08
N THR A 151 -14.18 8.18 15.71
CA THR A 151 -15.12 8.46 14.59
C THR A 151 -14.51 8.03 13.26
N ALA A 152 -13.21 8.29 13.06
CA ALA A 152 -12.50 7.93 11.83
C ALA A 152 -12.29 6.41 11.68
N LYS A 153 -12.15 5.65 12.77
CA LYS A 153 -11.88 4.20 12.77
C LYS A 153 -12.97 3.36 12.10
N ARG A 154 -14.23 3.73 12.30
CA ARG A 154 -15.34 3.00 11.68
C ARG A 154 -15.33 3.17 10.17
N SER A 155 -15.00 4.37 9.71
CA SER A 155 -14.85 4.69 8.29
C SER A 155 -13.55 4.14 7.71
N GLN A 156 -12.47 4.11 8.49
CA GLN A 156 -11.15 3.58 8.10
C GLN A 156 -11.31 2.16 7.55
N LEU A 157 -11.83 1.23 8.35
CA LEU A 157 -11.87 -0.18 7.94
C LEU A 157 -12.71 -0.40 6.67
N ILE A 158 -13.76 0.38 6.47
CA ILE A 158 -14.59 0.27 5.26
C ILE A 158 -13.86 0.87 4.06
N VAL A 159 -13.33 2.08 4.21
CA VAL A 159 -12.71 2.84 3.11
C VAL A 159 -11.38 2.21 2.71
N THR A 160 -10.51 1.88 3.67
CA THR A 160 -9.19 1.31 3.38
C THR A 160 -9.34 -0.09 2.78
N SER A 161 -10.15 -0.96 3.36
CA SER A 161 -10.34 -2.30 2.78
C SER A 161 -11.01 -2.23 1.40
N PHE A 162 -11.94 -1.31 1.16
CA PHE A 162 -12.53 -1.11 -0.17
C PHE A 162 -11.48 -0.70 -1.20
N PHE A 163 -10.70 0.35 -0.93
CA PHE A 163 -9.67 0.80 -1.87
C PHE A 163 -8.55 -0.22 -2.04
N ALA A 164 -8.17 -0.96 -1.00
CA ALA A 164 -7.20 -2.04 -1.10
C ALA A 164 -7.72 -3.15 -2.03
N ALA A 165 -8.99 -3.57 -1.87
CA ALA A 165 -9.60 -4.56 -2.75
C ALA A 165 -9.68 -4.09 -4.21
N VAL A 166 -10.05 -2.83 -4.45
CA VAL A 166 -10.05 -2.23 -5.79
C VAL A 166 -8.66 -2.24 -6.40
N ILE A 167 -7.63 -1.83 -5.64
CA ILE A 167 -6.24 -1.84 -6.11
C ILE A 167 -5.77 -3.25 -6.45
N ILE A 168 -6.04 -4.23 -5.58
CA ILE A 168 -5.68 -5.64 -5.84
C ILE A 168 -6.38 -6.15 -7.10
N ALA A 169 -7.68 -5.87 -7.26
CA ALA A 169 -8.43 -6.25 -8.45
C ALA A 169 -7.85 -5.64 -9.73
N VAL A 170 -7.55 -4.34 -9.71
CA VAL A 170 -6.91 -3.64 -10.84
C VAL A 170 -5.55 -4.27 -11.17
N VAL A 171 -4.74 -4.57 -10.16
CA VAL A 171 -3.43 -5.21 -10.34
C VAL A 171 -3.57 -6.60 -11.00
N LEU A 172 -4.49 -7.42 -10.52
CA LEU A 172 -4.72 -8.77 -11.06
C LEU A 172 -5.25 -8.72 -12.50
N ILE A 173 -6.15 -7.78 -12.79
CA ILE A 173 -6.67 -7.56 -14.15
C ILE A 173 -5.52 -7.14 -15.07
N LEU A 174 -4.73 -6.16 -14.67
CA LEU A 174 -3.59 -5.69 -15.46
C LEU A 174 -2.59 -6.82 -15.72
N GLU A 175 -2.25 -7.61 -14.71
CA GLU A 175 -1.37 -8.77 -14.86
C GLU A 175 -1.90 -9.77 -15.90
N SER A 176 -3.21 -10.02 -15.92
CA SER A 176 -3.84 -10.91 -16.91
C SER A 176 -3.81 -10.37 -18.35
N MET A 177 -3.68 -9.05 -18.51
CA MET A 177 -3.70 -8.36 -19.80
C MET A 177 -2.32 -8.03 -20.34
N PHE A 178 -1.27 -8.19 -19.54
CA PHE A 178 0.05 -7.73 -19.92
C PHE A 178 0.64 -8.51 -21.10
N PRO A 179 1.25 -7.79 -22.06
CA PRO A 179 1.98 -8.45 -23.14
C PRO A 179 3.15 -9.27 -22.59
N SER A 180 3.49 -10.34 -23.30
CA SER A 180 4.67 -11.15 -22.98
C SER A 180 5.95 -10.33 -23.13
N TYR A 181 6.95 -10.66 -22.33
CA TYR A 181 8.19 -9.91 -22.26
C TYR A 181 8.95 -9.89 -23.61
N GLU A 182 8.83 -10.97 -24.39
CA GLU A 182 9.41 -11.09 -25.74
C GLU A 182 8.89 -10.01 -26.71
N HIS A 183 7.62 -9.63 -26.57
CA HIS A 183 7.00 -8.61 -27.40
C HIS A 183 7.54 -7.20 -27.10
N ILE A 184 7.91 -6.93 -25.85
CA ILE A 184 8.49 -5.64 -25.43
C ILE A 184 9.93 -5.51 -25.94
N SER A 185 10.70 -6.59 -25.96
CA SER A 185 12.08 -6.59 -26.48
C SER A 185 12.18 -6.52 -28.00
N ALA A 186 11.14 -6.91 -28.73
CA ALA A 186 11.12 -6.88 -30.19
C ALA A 186 10.96 -5.46 -30.79
N HIS A 187 10.56 -4.49 -29.96
CA HIS A 187 10.39 -3.07 -30.34
C HIS A 187 11.48 -2.15 -29.75
N MET A 188 12.59 -2.72 -29.28
CA MET A 188 13.84 -2.01 -28.95
C MET A 188 14.70 -1.84 -30.21
#